data_AF-A0A2P6MPE0-F1
#
_entry.id   AF-A0A2P6MPE0-F1
#
_cell.length_a   1.000
_cell.length_b   1.000
_cell.length_c   1.000
_cell.angle_alpha   90.00
_cell.angle_beta   90.00
_cell.angle_gamma   90.00
#
_symmetry.space_group_name_H-M   'P 1'
#
loop_
_entity.id
_entity.type
_entity.pdbx_description
1 polymer ?
#
loop_
_entity_poly.entity_id
_entity_poly.type
_entity_poly.pdbx_seq_one_letter_code
_entity_poly.pdbx_strand_id
1 'polypeptide(L)'
;MEELRKRGNDFFQQGKLEDAIRCYDQCVRSAGPNDVASCAPAHSNSSLCHFKLNQVEKALEEADSGIRCLPSHARSHFRRAEALLRMGRCGEALKSIRDGSAIDSNMFQDISEQAKKQLRLEAQFKNASRTKIAVRIVDEKSGKGLFATSSMDGEQEILRESPLFFVQHSLNMEAVLACHGCMSFIGLLRQGEGKPSSRLNVPHNPFVSCKEDCDDVFCSDSCRSIHEGRHSLMCTSQKEMRNFMSLSNATTERFSLAATIIAAIVHEHRENGGKKSLNDVEHFVDYDWAKGTEYKSKEVMMGEREAFLESLSLLKSTRVYEPALDHLFTEEYYSHLIGAIERNSAVFEGIPDQKLYEKLHSKLKIELEDIPVAQGLGMFQLHSCMNHSCTPNAARRVYVSLRYAP
;
A
#
# COMPACT_ATOMS: atom_id res chain seq x y z
N MET A 1 14.89 15.08 -46.31
CA MET A 1 14.96 14.66 -44.88
C MET A 1 14.25 15.64 -43.96
N GLU A 2 14.60 16.93 -43.98
CA GLU A 2 13.95 17.93 -43.12
C GLU A 2 12.43 18.02 -43.35
N GLU A 3 11.95 17.92 -44.60
CA GLU A 3 10.52 17.88 -44.91
C GLU A 3 9.81 16.64 -44.33
N LEU A 4 10.44 15.47 -44.40
CA LEU A 4 9.90 14.23 -43.82
C LEU A 4 9.80 14.34 -42.29
N ARG A 5 10.80 14.95 -41.66
CA ARG A 5 10.79 15.21 -40.22
C ARG A 5 9.71 16.22 -39.82
N LYS A 6 9.56 17.32 -40.57
CA LYS A 6 8.48 18.29 -40.36
C LYS A 6 7.11 17.64 -40.50
N ARG A 7 6.90 16.87 -41.56
CA ARG A 7 5.66 16.11 -41.77
C ARG A 7 5.39 15.11 -40.64
N GLY A 8 6.43 14.42 -40.16
CA GLY A 8 6.34 13.55 -38.99
C GLY A 8 5.92 14.31 -37.73
N ASN A 9 6.49 15.50 -37.50
CA ASN A 9 6.08 16.38 -36.39
C ASN A 9 4.62 16.83 -36.55
N ASP A 10 4.16 17.15 -37.76
CA ASP A 10 2.77 17.55 -38.01
C ASP A 10 1.80 16.41 -37.72
N PHE A 11 2.13 15.18 -38.13
CA PHE A 11 1.34 14.00 -37.77
C PHE A 11 1.34 13.73 -36.26
N PHE A 12 2.49 13.93 -35.60
CA PHE A 12 2.60 13.81 -34.15
C PHE A 12 1.70 14.81 -33.42
N GLN A 13 1.68 16.09 -33.85
CA GLN A 13 0.79 17.11 -33.28
C GLN A 13 -0.69 16.80 -33.52
N GLN A 14 -1.02 16.10 -34.60
CA GLN A 14 -2.37 15.60 -34.87
C GLN A 14 -2.72 14.32 -34.09
N GLY A 15 -1.81 13.76 -33.30
CA GLY A 15 -2.00 12.49 -32.58
C GLY A 15 -1.94 11.25 -33.47
N LYS A 16 -1.55 11.37 -34.74
CA LYS A 16 -1.40 10.24 -35.68
C LYS A 16 -0.01 9.63 -35.54
N LEU A 17 0.18 8.87 -34.46
CA LEU A 17 1.50 8.40 -34.03
C LEU A 17 2.13 7.42 -35.03
N GLU A 18 1.35 6.50 -35.60
CA GLU A 18 1.83 5.53 -36.58
C GLU A 18 2.23 6.21 -37.91
N ASP A 19 1.50 7.25 -38.33
CA ASP A 19 1.88 8.08 -39.49
C ASP A 19 3.18 8.84 -39.24
N ALA A 20 3.34 9.40 -38.04
CA ALA A 20 4.56 10.08 -37.64
C ALA A 20 5.77 9.13 -37.68
N ILE A 21 5.63 7.91 -37.13
CA ILE A 21 6.66 6.86 -37.17
C ILE A 21 7.06 6.56 -38.62
N ARG A 22 6.10 6.36 -39.53
CA ARG A 22 6.39 6.12 -40.95
C ARG A 22 7.22 7.24 -41.58
N CYS A 23 6.93 8.49 -41.26
CA CYS A 23 7.70 9.64 -41.73
C CYS A 23 9.12 9.66 -41.16
N TYR A 24 9.30 9.34 -39.87
CA TYR A 24 10.63 9.26 -39.25
C TYR A 24 11.46 8.10 -39.81
N ASP A 25 10.85 6.92 -40.01
CA ASP A 25 11.50 5.77 -40.64
C ASP A 25 11.98 6.10 -42.06
N GLN A 26 11.14 6.77 -42.85
CA GLN A 26 11.53 7.21 -44.19
C GLN A 26 12.64 8.27 -44.14
N CYS A 27 12.63 9.14 -43.13
CA CYS A 27 13.70 10.10 -42.89
C CYS A 27 15.03 9.39 -42.64
N VAL A 28 15.05 8.38 -41.76
CA VAL A 28 16.25 7.59 -41.45
C VAL A 28 16.73 6.78 -42.67
N ARG A 29 15.82 6.15 -43.42
CA ARG A 29 16.18 5.39 -44.64
C ARG A 29 16.77 6.26 -45.74
N SER A 30 16.42 7.54 -45.77
CA SER A 30 16.88 8.49 -46.77
C SER A 30 18.19 9.19 -46.37
N ALA A 31 18.77 8.86 -45.20
CA ALA A 31 20.00 9.45 -44.71
C ALA A 31 21.23 8.81 -45.37
N GLY A 32 22.18 9.64 -45.82
CA GLY A 32 23.48 9.16 -46.27
C GLY A 32 24.39 8.74 -45.10
N PRO A 33 25.53 8.06 -45.37
CA PRO A 33 26.46 7.58 -44.34
C PRO A 33 26.99 8.67 -43.37
N ASN A 34 26.99 9.93 -43.80
CA ASN A 34 27.50 11.08 -43.04
C ASN A 34 26.40 11.95 -42.41
N ASP A 35 25.11 11.67 -42.65
CA ASP A 35 23.99 12.52 -42.19
C ASP A 35 23.48 12.14 -40.79
N VAL A 36 24.40 11.64 -39.96
CA VAL A 36 24.10 11.03 -38.65
C VAL A 36 23.43 12.01 -37.67
N ALA A 37 23.71 13.32 -37.84
CA ALA A 37 23.07 14.40 -37.08
C ALA A 37 21.57 14.57 -37.36
N SER A 38 21.09 14.21 -38.55
CA SER A 38 19.65 14.25 -38.89
C SER A 38 18.90 12.99 -38.43
N CYS A 39 19.62 11.88 -38.25
CA CYS A 39 19.05 10.60 -37.84
C CYS A 39 18.65 10.61 -36.35
N ALA A 40 19.48 11.20 -35.48
CA ALA A 40 19.23 11.19 -34.04
C ALA A 40 17.91 11.89 -33.63
N PRO A 41 17.53 13.06 -34.19
CA PRO A 41 16.21 13.64 -33.95
C PRO A 41 15.04 12.78 -34.44
N ALA A 42 15.18 12.11 -35.59
CA ALA A 42 14.13 11.23 -36.13
C ALA A 42 13.91 10.02 -35.21
N HIS A 43 14.98 9.33 -34.82
CA HIS A 43 14.93 8.24 -33.83
C HIS A 43 14.38 8.70 -32.47
N SER A 44 14.80 9.87 -31.99
CA SER A 44 14.27 10.42 -30.73
C SER A 44 12.77 10.73 -30.79
N ASN A 45 12.25 11.16 -31.94
CA ASN A 45 10.82 11.43 -32.11
C ASN A 45 10.03 10.12 -32.33
N SER A 46 10.60 9.15 -33.05
CA SER A 46 10.02 7.81 -33.20
C SER A 46 9.90 7.11 -31.83
N SER A 47 10.93 7.19 -31.00
CA SER A 47 10.92 6.70 -29.62
C SER A 47 9.75 7.28 -28.81
N LEU A 48 9.50 8.58 -28.89
CA LEU A 48 8.37 9.22 -28.23
C LEU A 48 7.01 8.71 -28.75
N CYS A 49 6.89 8.46 -30.06
CA CYS A 49 5.67 7.91 -30.64
C CYS A 49 5.40 6.50 -30.11
N HIS A 50 6.41 5.62 -30.13
CA HIS A 50 6.31 4.28 -29.56
C HIS A 50 5.99 4.30 -28.07
N PHE A 51 6.57 5.23 -27.32
CA PHE A 51 6.29 5.40 -25.89
C PHE A 51 4.81 5.78 -25.65
N LYS A 52 4.26 6.71 -26.43
CA LYS A 52 2.84 7.10 -26.38
C LYS A 52 1.89 5.97 -26.81
N LEU A 53 2.33 5.07 -27.69
CA LEU A 53 1.63 3.86 -28.07
C LEU A 53 1.78 2.71 -27.05
N ASN A 54 2.44 2.95 -25.91
CA ASN A 54 2.75 1.95 -24.89
C ASN A 54 3.59 0.77 -25.41
N GLN A 55 4.37 0.99 -26.48
CA GLN A 55 5.34 0.05 -27.06
C GLN A 55 6.73 0.38 -26.52
N VAL A 56 6.94 0.16 -25.22
CA VAL A 56 8.07 0.72 -24.45
C VAL A 56 9.41 0.13 -24.88
N GLU A 57 9.45 -1.14 -25.26
CA GLU A 57 10.66 -1.82 -25.75
C GLU A 57 11.14 -1.21 -27.07
N LYS A 58 10.22 -0.97 -28.01
CA LYS A 58 10.54 -0.28 -29.27
C LYS A 58 10.97 1.16 -29.03
N ALA A 59 10.34 1.85 -28.07
CA ALA A 59 10.75 3.18 -27.67
C ALA A 59 12.21 3.20 -27.17
N LEU A 60 12.63 2.19 -26.41
CA LEU A 60 14.02 2.02 -25.98
C LEU A 60 14.95 1.78 -27.18
N GLU A 61 14.60 0.87 -28.09
CA GLU A 61 15.41 0.56 -29.28
C GLU A 61 15.64 1.80 -30.16
N GLU A 62 14.61 2.62 -30.36
CA GLU A 62 14.69 3.88 -31.09
C GLU A 62 15.57 4.90 -30.36
N ALA A 63 15.44 5.03 -29.03
CA ALA A 63 16.29 5.92 -28.25
C ALA A 63 17.77 5.51 -28.33
N ASP A 64 18.05 4.22 -28.21
CA ASP A 64 19.40 3.66 -28.35
C ASP A 64 19.95 3.88 -29.77
N SER A 65 19.12 3.76 -30.81
CA SER A 65 19.51 4.09 -32.20
C SER A 65 19.88 5.56 -32.35
N GLY A 66 19.09 6.46 -31.75
CA GLY A 66 19.41 7.90 -31.73
C GLY A 66 20.75 8.20 -31.05
N ILE A 67 21.08 7.53 -29.95
CA ILE A 67 22.37 7.67 -29.25
C ILE A 67 23.51 7.09 -30.10
N ARG A 68 23.31 5.96 -30.78
CA ARG A 68 24.31 5.41 -31.73
C ARG A 68 24.60 6.37 -32.87
N CYS A 69 23.56 7.05 -33.37
CA CYS A 69 23.70 8.06 -34.41
C CYS A 69 24.47 9.29 -33.92
N LEU A 70 24.09 9.82 -32.76
CA LEU A 70 24.76 10.99 -32.18
C LEU A 70 24.84 10.84 -30.66
N PRO A 71 25.99 10.41 -30.12
CA PRO A 71 26.15 10.19 -28.68
C PRO A 71 25.95 11.45 -27.83
N SER A 72 26.17 12.63 -28.41
CA SER A 72 25.92 13.93 -27.79
C SER A 72 24.48 14.45 -27.94
N HIS A 73 23.55 13.65 -28.46
CA HIS A 73 22.15 14.05 -28.58
C HIS A 73 21.40 13.84 -27.27
N ALA A 74 21.31 14.91 -26.47
CA ALA A 74 20.69 14.87 -25.13
C ALA A 74 19.26 14.29 -25.16
N ARG A 75 18.43 14.64 -26.14
CA ARG A 75 17.04 14.16 -26.21
C ARG A 75 16.93 12.64 -26.38
N SER A 76 17.87 12.00 -27.08
CA SER A 76 17.87 10.53 -27.18
C SER A 76 18.20 9.87 -25.83
N HIS A 77 19.14 10.43 -25.06
CA HIS A 77 19.39 9.99 -23.67
C HIS A 77 18.17 10.19 -22.77
N PHE A 78 17.44 11.30 -22.94
CA PHE A 78 16.19 11.55 -22.21
C PHE A 78 15.13 10.49 -22.53
N ARG A 79 14.90 10.18 -23.82
CA ARG A 79 13.95 9.15 -24.23
C ARG A 79 14.35 7.76 -23.76
N ARG A 80 15.65 7.46 -23.75
CA ARG A 80 16.18 6.21 -23.19
C ARG A 80 15.87 6.10 -21.70
N ALA A 81 16.11 7.17 -20.95
CA ALA A 81 15.78 7.23 -19.52
C ALA A 81 14.28 7.06 -19.26
N GLU A 82 13.42 7.71 -20.04
CA GLU A 82 11.96 7.64 -19.95
C GLU A 82 11.45 6.20 -20.19
N ALA A 83 11.93 5.55 -21.25
CA ALA A 83 11.60 4.15 -21.54
C ALA A 83 12.10 3.20 -20.43
N LEU A 84 13.35 3.36 -19.97
CA LEU A 84 13.91 2.52 -18.90
C LEU A 84 13.16 2.67 -17.58
N LEU A 85 12.74 3.88 -17.21
CA LEU A 85 11.92 4.11 -16.01
C LEU A 85 10.55 3.44 -16.14
N ARG A 86 9.90 3.54 -17.30
CA ARG A 86 8.63 2.85 -17.56
C ARG A 86 8.75 1.33 -17.44
N MET A 87 9.92 0.76 -17.75
CA MET A 87 10.22 -0.66 -17.56
C MET A 87 10.67 -1.03 -16.13
N GLY A 88 10.87 -0.06 -15.24
CA GLY A 88 11.41 -0.29 -13.89
C GLY A 88 12.92 -0.56 -13.86
N ARG A 89 13.66 -0.23 -14.93
CA ARG A 89 15.13 -0.40 -15.04
C ARG A 89 15.85 0.85 -14.53
N CYS A 90 15.58 1.24 -13.29
CA CYS A 90 16.00 2.54 -12.74
C CYS A 90 17.51 2.75 -12.70
N GLY A 91 18.30 1.70 -12.42
CA GLY A 91 19.76 1.79 -12.44
C GLY A 91 20.31 2.16 -13.81
N GLU A 92 19.75 1.60 -14.88
CA GLU A 92 20.12 1.93 -16.25
C GLU A 92 19.59 3.31 -16.68
N ALA A 93 18.39 3.68 -16.22
CA ALA A 93 17.85 5.01 -16.44
C ALA A 93 18.78 6.10 -15.86
N LEU A 94 19.25 5.92 -14.62
CA LEU A 94 20.20 6.84 -13.99
C LEU A 94 21.53 6.96 -14.74
N LYS A 95 21.96 5.88 -15.43
CA LYS A 95 23.13 5.94 -16.30
C LYS A 95 22.87 6.83 -17.52
N SER A 96 21.74 6.62 -18.23
CA SER A 96 21.35 7.50 -19.35
C SER A 96 21.20 8.96 -18.93
N ILE A 97 20.62 9.18 -17.74
CA ILE A 97 20.44 10.51 -17.15
C ILE A 97 21.80 11.16 -16.94
N ARG A 98 22.76 10.44 -16.34
CA ARG A 98 24.13 10.95 -16.14
C ARG A 98 24.81 11.31 -17.45
N ASP A 99 24.74 10.42 -18.43
CA ASP A 99 25.37 10.62 -19.74
C ASP A 99 24.74 11.81 -20.49
N GLY A 100 23.41 11.97 -20.39
CA GLY A 100 22.67 13.11 -20.96
C GLY A 100 22.86 14.43 -20.22
N SER A 101 22.91 14.42 -18.88
CA SER A 101 23.13 15.61 -18.05
C SER A 101 24.50 16.25 -18.26
N ALA A 102 25.49 15.48 -18.71
CA ALA A 102 26.79 16.01 -19.12
C ALA A 102 26.69 16.93 -20.37
N ILE A 103 25.57 16.86 -21.11
CA ILE A 103 25.30 17.67 -22.31
C ILE A 103 24.35 18.82 -21.98
N ASP A 104 23.22 18.52 -21.33
CA ASP A 104 22.22 19.51 -20.90
C ASP A 104 21.71 19.13 -19.50
N SER A 105 22.22 19.78 -18.45
CA SER A 105 21.88 19.42 -17.08
C SER A 105 20.40 19.70 -16.72
N ASN A 106 19.79 20.74 -17.28
CA ASN A 106 18.46 21.19 -16.87
C ASN A 106 17.37 20.25 -17.38
N MET A 107 17.54 19.69 -18.58
CA MET A 107 16.56 18.78 -19.19
C MET A 107 16.33 17.49 -18.36
N PHE A 108 17.28 17.11 -17.51
CA PHE A 108 17.26 15.83 -16.80
C PHE A 108 16.90 15.94 -15.31
N GLN A 109 16.68 17.14 -14.78
CA GLN A 109 16.46 17.34 -13.34
C GLN A 109 15.23 16.57 -12.85
N ASP A 110 14.09 16.72 -13.53
CA ASP A 110 12.83 16.09 -13.13
C ASP A 110 12.89 14.56 -13.23
N ILE A 111 13.41 14.03 -14.33
CA ILE A 111 13.52 12.58 -14.54
C ILE A 111 14.55 11.93 -13.60
N SER A 112 15.58 12.68 -13.17
CA SER A 112 16.53 12.25 -12.14
C SER A 112 15.85 12.11 -10.78
N GLU A 113 15.02 13.08 -10.39
CA GLU A 113 14.25 13.00 -9.15
C GLU A 113 13.19 11.89 -9.20
N GLN A 114 12.51 11.70 -10.33
CA GLN A 114 11.61 10.56 -10.54
C GLN A 114 12.33 9.21 -10.38
N ALA A 115 13.50 9.04 -11.01
CA ALA A 115 14.30 7.83 -10.92
C ALA A 115 14.75 7.53 -9.47
N LYS A 116 15.21 8.55 -8.74
CA LYS A 116 15.59 8.41 -7.32
C LYS A 116 14.40 8.09 -6.44
N LYS A 117 13.24 8.72 -6.67
CA LYS A 117 11.99 8.45 -5.94
C LYS A 117 11.57 7.00 -6.14
N GLN A 118 11.60 6.49 -7.37
CA GLN A 118 11.30 5.10 -7.70
C GLN A 118 12.29 4.13 -7.02
N LEU A 119 13.59 4.41 -7.00
CA LEU A 119 14.57 3.56 -6.30
C LEU A 119 14.37 3.52 -4.78
N ARG A 120 14.02 4.64 -4.15
CA ARG A 120 13.69 4.68 -2.72
C ARG A 120 12.46 3.82 -2.43
N LEU A 121 11.44 3.88 -3.31
CA LEU A 121 10.25 3.06 -3.22
C LEU A 121 10.58 1.57 -3.35
N GLU A 122 11.35 1.18 -4.38
CA GLU A 122 11.79 -0.21 -4.55
C GLU A 122 12.61 -0.72 -3.36
N ALA A 123 13.42 0.14 -2.74
CA ALA A 123 14.18 -0.20 -1.54
C ALA A 123 13.27 -0.48 -0.33
N GLN A 124 12.18 0.29 -0.15
CA GLN A 124 11.18 0.08 0.91
C GLN A 124 10.53 -1.31 0.79
N PHE A 125 10.25 -1.74 -0.44
CA PHE A 125 9.61 -3.02 -0.71
C PHE A 125 10.58 -4.15 -1.02
N LYS A 126 11.89 -3.95 -0.86
CA LYS A 126 12.92 -4.94 -1.22
C LYS A 126 12.87 -6.22 -0.38
N ASN A 127 12.32 -6.17 0.84
CA ASN A 127 12.11 -7.38 1.64
C ASN A 127 10.91 -8.22 1.17
N ALA A 128 10.05 -7.68 0.29
CA ALA A 128 9.04 -8.45 -0.44
C ALA A 128 9.63 -9.31 -1.58
N SER A 129 10.95 -9.24 -1.82
CA SER A 129 11.75 -9.84 -2.92
C SER A 129 11.62 -11.37 -3.13
N ARG A 130 10.81 -12.09 -2.34
CA ARG A 130 10.39 -13.46 -2.68
C ARG A 130 9.23 -13.52 -3.68
N THR A 131 8.72 -12.38 -4.14
CA THR A 131 7.52 -12.30 -4.96
C THR A 131 7.83 -11.82 -6.38
N LYS A 132 7.08 -12.31 -7.38
CA LYS A 132 7.20 -11.95 -8.80
C LYS A 132 6.57 -10.57 -9.09
N ILE A 133 6.70 -9.63 -8.17
CA ILE A 133 6.05 -8.32 -8.23
C ILE A 133 7.03 -7.19 -7.88
N ALA A 134 6.72 -5.98 -8.31
CA ALA A 134 7.44 -4.76 -7.98
C ALA A 134 6.45 -3.60 -7.78
N VAL A 135 6.73 -2.73 -6.81
CA VAL A 135 5.96 -1.49 -6.62
C VAL A 135 6.59 -0.38 -7.47
N ARG A 136 5.77 0.29 -8.28
CA ARG A 136 6.22 1.39 -9.13
C ARG A 136 5.29 2.58 -9.07
N ILE A 137 5.82 3.77 -9.31
CA ILE A 137 5.01 4.96 -9.54
C ILE A 137 4.45 4.88 -10.96
N VAL A 138 3.12 4.98 -11.08
CA VAL A 138 2.40 4.95 -12.35
C VAL A 138 2.38 6.34 -12.96
N ASP A 139 1.78 7.30 -12.25
CA ASP A 139 1.67 8.72 -12.58
C ASP A 139 1.17 9.50 -11.34
N GLU A 140 0.98 10.81 -11.48
CA GLU A 140 0.51 11.67 -10.36
C GLU A 140 -0.92 11.35 -9.91
N LYS A 141 -1.78 10.83 -10.80
CA LYS A 141 -3.19 10.58 -10.54
C LYS A 141 -3.42 9.21 -9.89
N SER A 142 -2.73 8.20 -10.42
CA SER A 142 -2.83 6.80 -10.01
C SER A 142 -1.83 6.47 -8.90
N GLY A 143 -0.84 7.33 -8.66
CA GLY A 143 0.13 7.15 -7.58
C GLY A 143 0.99 5.91 -7.79
N LYS A 144 0.97 5.00 -6.81
CA LYS A 144 1.73 3.75 -6.83
C LYS A 144 0.92 2.65 -7.52
N GLY A 145 1.62 1.64 -8.03
CA GLY A 145 1.05 0.49 -8.70
C GLY A 145 1.86 -0.76 -8.40
N LEU A 146 1.20 -1.91 -8.35
CA LEU A 146 1.83 -3.21 -8.23
C LEU A 146 1.96 -3.85 -9.62
N PHE A 147 3.18 -4.23 -10.01
CA PHE A 147 3.50 -4.73 -11.35
C PHE A 147 4.12 -6.12 -11.27
N ALA A 148 3.72 -7.02 -12.18
CA ALA A 148 4.39 -8.29 -12.37
C ALA A 148 5.83 -8.08 -12.92
N THR A 149 6.80 -8.84 -12.40
CA THR A 149 8.19 -8.84 -12.89
C THR A 149 8.50 -9.98 -13.85
N SER A 150 7.55 -10.90 -14.02
CA SER A 150 7.62 -12.02 -14.96
C SER A 150 6.21 -12.39 -15.43
N SER A 151 6.10 -13.18 -16.51
CA SER A 151 4.81 -13.66 -16.98
C SER A 151 4.08 -14.49 -15.91
N MET A 152 2.77 -14.31 -15.84
CA MET A 152 1.90 -15.00 -14.92
C MET A 152 0.74 -15.60 -15.69
N ASP A 153 0.62 -16.93 -15.68
CA ASP A 153 -0.43 -17.67 -16.36
C ASP A 153 -1.27 -18.44 -15.33
N GLY A 154 -2.59 -18.50 -15.56
CA GLY A 154 -3.54 -19.26 -14.74
C GLY A 154 -3.79 -18.71 -13.34
N GLU A 155 -4.46 -19.51 -12.51
CA GLU A 155 -4.73 -19.20 -11.10
C GLU A 155 -3.50 -19.53 -10.23
N GLN A 156 -2.65 -18.54 -9.98
CA GLN A 156 -1.50 -18.67 -9.06
C GLN A 156 -1.54 -17.62 -7.95
N GLU A 157 -0.95 -17.93 -6.80
CA GLU A 157 -0.74 -16.97 -5.72
C GLU A 157 0.30 -15.93 -6.14
N ILE A 158 -0.12 -14.67 -6.27
CA ILE A 158 0.74 -13.55 -6.68
C ILE A 158 1.41 -12.91 -5.46
N LEU A 159 0.64 -12.74 -4.39
CA LEU A 159 1.01 -12.02 -3.18
C LEU A 159 0.34 -12.69 -1.98
N ARG A 160 1.13 -12.93 -0.94
CA ARG A 160 0.65 -13.27 0.41
C ARG A 160 1.24 -12.26 1.38
N GLU A 161 0.36 -11.58 2.11
CA GLU A 161 0.72 -10.50 3.01
C GLU A 161 -0.11 -10.59 4.28
N SER A 162 0.52 -10.31 5.42
CA SER A 162 -0.16 -10.11 6.69
C SER A 162 -0.39 -8.62 6.93
N PRO A 163 -1.49 -8.21 7.57
CA PRO A 163 -1.72 -6.80 7.84
C PRO A 163 -0.61 -6.25 8.76
N LEU A 164 -0.10 -5.07 8.42
CA LEU A 164 0.87 -4.33 9.21
C LEU A 164 0.24 -3.84 10.54
N PHE A 165 -1.01 -3.40 10.44
CA PHE A 165 -1.87 -3.03 11.57
C PHE A 165 -3.25 -3.60 11.34
N PHE A 166 -3.93 -3.97 12.41
CA PHE A 166 -5.28 -4.50 12.32
C PHE A 166 -6.06 -4.30 13.61
N VAL A 167 -7.37 -4.44 13.52
CA VAL A 167 -8.32 -4.56 14.63
C VAL A 167 -9.37 -5.62 14.29
N GLN A 168 -9.91 -6.31 15.30
CA GLN A 168 -11.07 -7.17 15.11
C GLN A 168 -12.32 -6.31 14.87
N HIS A 169 -13.25 -6.78 14.04
CA HIS A 169 -14.51 -6.10 13.81
C HIS A 169 -15.38 -6.10 15.08
N SER A 170 -16.00 -4.99 15.46
CA SER A 170 -16.78 -4.87 16.70
C SER A 170 -17.95 -5.84 16.73
N LEU A 171 -18.67 -5.99 15.61
CA LEU A 171 -19.74 -6.98 15.44
C LEU A 171 -19.23 -8.42 15.54
N ASN A 172 -17.97 -8.64 15.16
CA ASN A 172 -17.35 -9.96 15.24
C ASN A 172 -16.93 -10.32 16.68
N MET A 173 -16.62 -9.33 17.52
CA MET A 173 -16.23 -9.54 18.93
C MET A 173 -17.35 -10.15 19.80
N GLU A 174 -18.61 -10.04 19.38
CA GLU A 174 -19.72 -10.64 20.12
C GLU A 174 -19.77 -12.17 19.98
N ALA A 175 -19.39 -12.67 18.79
CA ALA A 175 -19.50 -14.07 18.40
C ALA A 175 -18.16 -14.83 18.44
N VAL A 176 -17.04 -14.13 18.21
CA VAL A 176 -15.72 -14.74 18.06
C VAL A 176 -14.71 -14.09 18.99
N LEU A 177 -13.99 -14.91 19.75
CA LEU A 177 -12.79 -14.50 20.44
C LEU A 177 -11.58 -14.71 19.52
N ALA A 178 -10.82 -13.64 19.28
CA ALA A 178 -9.58 -13.69 18.52
C ALA A 178 -8.38 -13.30 19.40
N CYS A 179 -7.20 -13.75 19.00
CA CYS A 179 -5.96 -13.32 19.62
C CYS A 179 -5.72 -11.83 19.33
N HIS A 180 -5.56 -11.02 20.37
CA HIS A 180 -5.27 -9.59 20.23
C HIS A 180 -3.96 -9.33 19.45
N GLY A 181 -2.95 -10.17 19.65
CA GLY A 181 -1.62 -9.99 19.04
C GLY A 181 -1.52 -10.41 17.58
N CYS A 182 -2.32 -11.36 17.11
CA CYS A 182 -2.16 -11.92 15.75
C CYS A 182 -3.46 -12.29 15.02
N MET A 183 -4.63 -11.98 15.59
CA MET A 183 -5.96 -12.30 15.04
C MET A 183 -6.24 -13.78 14.77
N SER A 184 -5.41 -14.67 15.29
CA SER A 184 -5.71 -16.10 15.27
C SER A 184 -7.00 -16.39 16.03
N PHE A 185 -7.85 -17.22 15.44
CA PHE A 185 -9.11 -17.64 16.05
C PHE A 185 -8.86 -18.36 17.39
N ILE A 186 -9.51 -17.92 18.46
CA ILE A 186 -9.43 -18.55 19.79
C ILE A 186 -10.65 -19.40 20.07
N GLY A 187 -11.86 -18.95 19.72
CA GLY A 187 -13.07 -19.75 19.94
C GLY A 187 -14.37 -18.99 19.71
N LEU A 188 -15.47 -19.73 19.67
CA LEU A 188 -16.82 -19.17 19.59
C LEU A 188 -17.33 -18.79 20.98
N LEU A 189 -17.99 -17.65 21.03
CA LEU A 189 -18.61 -17.09 22.23
C LEU A 189 -20.09 -17.48 22.29
N ARG A 190 -20.56 -17.78 23.50
CA ARG A 190 -21.99 -17.90 23.78
C ARG A 190 -22.57 -16.51 24.04
N GLN A 191 -23.86 -16.35 23.74
CA GLN A 191 -24.62 -15.20 24.21
C GLN A 191 -24.66 -15.21 25.74
N GLY A 192 -24.54 -14.02 26.34
CA GLY A 192 -24.55 -13.83 27.78
C GLY A 192 -23.68 -12.65 28.21
N GLU A 193 -23.76 -12.35 29.49
CA GLU A 193 -22.96 -11.29 30.11
C GLU A 193 -21.60 -11.81 30.62
N GLY A 194 -20.69 -10.88 30.88
CA GLY A 194 -19.37 -11.18 31.40
C GLY A 194 -18.27 -11.23 30.34
N LYS A 195 -17.04 -11.42 30.82
CA LYS A 195 -15.82 -11.35 29.99
C LYS A 195 -15.89 -12.35 28.83
N PRO A 196 -15.42 -11.99 27.62
CA PRO A 196 -15.39 -12.91 26.49
C PRO A 196 -14.76 -14.27 26.80
N SER A 197 -13.64 -14.27 27.55
CA SER A 197 -12.96 -15.50 27.99
C SER A 197 -13.83 -16.45 28.82
N SER A 198 -14.80 -15.92 29.57
CA SER A 198 -15.74 -16.72 30.37
C SER A 198 -16.91 -17.29 29.55
N ARG A 199 -17.20 -16.68 28.39
CA ARG A 199 -18.32 -17.06 27.50
C ARG A 199 -17.94 -18.09 26.43
N LEU A 200 -16.68 -18.53 26.40
CA LEU A 200 -16.21 -19.50 25.41
C LEU A 200 -17.04 -20.80 25.43
N ASN A 201 -17.49 -21.22 24.25
CA ASN A 201 -18.21 -22.47 24.05
C ASN A 201 -17.24 -23.64 23.82
N VAL A 202 -16.30 -23.44 22.88
CA VAL A 202 -15.28 -24.42 22.50
C VAL A 202 -13.99 -23.68 22.12
N PRO A 203 -12.90 -23.83 22.89
CA PRO A 203 -11.63 -23.20 22.54
C PRO A 203 -10.90 -23.98 21.43
N HIS A 204 -10.26 -23.24 20.53
CA HIS A 204 -9.33 -23.73 19.53
C HIS A 204 -8.01 -24.16 20.15
N ASN A 205 -7.42 -23.23 20.90
CA ASN A 205 -6.11 -23.32 21.51
C ASN A 205 -6.19 -22.83 22.96
N PRO A 206 -5.30 -23.30 23.85
CA PRO A 206 -5.04 -22.61 25.10
C PRO A 206 -4.68 -21.15 24.79
N PHE A 207 -5.22 -20.22 25.57
CA PHE A 207 -4.92 -18.81 25.46
C PHE A 207 -4.42 -18.29 26.81
N VAL A 208 -3.74 -17.15 26.76
CA VAL A 208 -3.29 -16.42 27.95
C VAL A 208 -3.96 -15.05 27.96
N SER A 209 -4.44 -14.62 29.13
CA SER A 209 -5.03 -13.30 29.29
C SER A 209 -3.96 -12.21 29.35
N CYS A 210 -4.36 -10.96 29.14
CA CYS A 210 -3.57 -9.79 29.55
C CYS A 210 -3.11 -9.91 31.02
N LYS A 211 -1.99 -9.24 31.34
CA LYS A 211 -1.48 -9.14 32.72
C LYS A 211 -2.28 -8.18 33.60
N GLU A 212 -2.94 -7.21 32.99
CA GLU A 212 -3.86 -6.29 33.66
C GLU A 212 -5.31 -6.80 33.56
N ASP A 213 -6.23 -6.14 34.29
CA ASP A 213 -7.65 -6.50 34.29
C ASP A 213 -8.38 -5.93 33.05
N CYS A 214 -8.11 -6.51 31.88
CA CYS A 214 -8.83 -6.25 30.64
C CYS A 214 -9.41 -7.53 30.01
N ASP A 215 -10.05 -7.41 28.85
CA ASP A 215 -10.74 -8.51 28.17
C ASP A 215 -9.93 -9.17 27.04
N ASP A 216 -8.76 -8.61 26.71
CA ASP A 216 -7.91 -9.12 25.64
C ASP A 216 -7.20 -10.43 26.02
N VAL A 217 -7.09 -11.32 25.04
CA VAL A 217 -6.41 -12.62 25.14
C VAL A 217 -5.39 -12.81 24.02
N PHE A 218 -4.42 -13.69 24.25
CA PHE A 218 -3.36 -14.03 23.31
C PHE A 218 -3.29 -15.55 23.11
N CYS A 219 -2.93 -15.99 21.90
CA CYS A 219 -2.84 -17.41 21.57
C CYS A 219 -1.67 -18.15 22.26
N SER A 220 -0.70 -17.41 22.81
CA SER A 220 0.43 -17.96 23.55
C SER A 220 1.14 -16.87 24.37
N ASP A 221 1.94 -17.30 25.35
CA ASP A 221 2.84 -16.39 26.08
C ASP A 221 3.83 -15.67 25.17
N SER A 222 4.33 -16.36 24.13
CA SER A 222 5.22 -15.76 23.14
C SER A 222 4.51 -14.62 22.39
N CYS A 223 3.28 -14.84 21.94
CA CYS A 223 2.50 -13.81 21.25
C CYS A 223 2.21 -12.63 22.19
N ARG A 224 1.80 -12.88 23.44
CA ARG A 224 1.61 -11.82 24.42
C ARG A 224 2.88 -11.00 24.62
N SER A 225 4.02 -11.65 24.86
CA SER A 225 5.29 -10.96 25.11
C SER A 225 5.75 -10.10 23.92
N ILE A 226 5.54 -10.54 22.68
CA ILE A 226 5.87 -9.77 21.46
C ILE A 226 5.01 -8.51 21.35
N HIS A 227 3.73 -8.58 21.73
CA HIS A 227 2.77 -7.49 21.54
C HIS A 227 2.51 -6.66 22.81
N GLU A 228 3.07 -7.06 23.96
CA GLU A 228 2.85 -6.45 25.28
C GLU A 228 3.15 -4.96 25.28
N GLY A 229 4.24 -4.52 24.65
CA GLY A 229 4.66 -3.13 24.64
C GLY A 229 3.57 -2.21 24.04
N ARG A 230 3.02 -2.60 22.89
CA ARG A 230 1.91 -1.89 22.24
C ARG A 230 0.60 -2.06 22.99
N HIS A 231 0.31 -3.29 23.43
CA HIS A 231 -0.90 -3.60 24.19
C HIS A 231 -0.99 -2.77 25.48
N SER A 232 0.12 -2.56 26.20
CA SER A 232 0.13 -1.78 27.44
C SER A 232 -0.35 -0.33 27.26
N LEU A 233 -0.15 0.25 26.08
CA LEU A 233 -0.63 1.58 25.71
C LEU A 233 -2.13 1.54 25.39
N MET A 234 -2.59 0.47 24.75
CA MET A 234 -3.96 0.22 24.31
C MET A 234 -4.83 -0.53 25.34
N CYS A 235 -4.29 -0.83 26.52
CA CYS A 235 -4.95 -1.72 27.46
C CYS A 235 -6.20 -1.07 28.06
N THR A 236 -7.34 -1.75 27.91
CA THR A 236 -8.65 -1.36 28.42
C THR A 236 -8.83 -1.66 29.91
N SER A 237 -7.77 -1.96 30.66
CA SER A 237 -7.77 -1.83 32.12
C SER A 237 -7.85 -0.35 32.54
N GLN A 238 -7.38 0.55 31.67
CA GLN A 238 -7.42 2.00 31.86
C GLN A 238 -8.79 2.55 31.48
N LYS A 239 -9.34 3.44 32.31
CA LYS A 239 -10.69 3.99 32.11
C LYS A 239 -10.77 4.81 30.82
N GLU A 240 -9.77 5.62 30.56
CA GLU A 240 -9.69 6.52 29.41
C GLU A 240 -9.64 5.73 28.10
N MET A 241 -8.82 4.68 28.06
CA MET A 241 -8.75 3.79 26.89
C MET A 241 -10.03 2.97 26.70
N ARG A 242 -10.70 2.53 27.79
CA ARG A 242 -12.04 1.92 27.68
C ARG A 242 -13.05 2.86 27.03
N ASN A 243 -13.09 4.12 27.46
CA ASN A 243 -14.01 5.11 26.91
C ASN A 243 -13.73 5.32 25.42
N PHE A 244 -12.45 5.44 25.03
CA PHE A 244 -12.04 5.54 23.63
C PHE A 244 -12.49 4.33 22.79
N MET A 245 -12.25 3.11 23.27
CA MET A 245 -12.65 1.90 22.56
C MET A 245 -14.17 1.75 22.47
N SER A 246 -14.91 2.15 23.51
CA SER A 246 -16.38 2.17 23.49
C SER A 246 -16.92 3.12 22.43
N LEU A 247 -16.37 4.35 22.35
CA LEU A 247 -16.74 5.30 21.31
C LEU A 247 -16.42 4.73 19.91
N SER A 248 -15.22 4.17 19.74
CA SER A 248 -14.77 3.63 18.46
C SER A 248 -15.66 2.47 18.00
N ASN A 249 -15.98 1.53 18.89
CA ASN A 249 -16.85 0.39 18.58
C ASN A 249 -18.28 0.80 18.22
N ALA A 250 -18.79 1.89 18.82
CA ALA A 250 -20.12 2.42 18.56
C ALA A 250 -20.21 3.27 17.28
N THR A 251 -19.07 3.76 16.77
CA THR A 251 -19.02 4.71 15.65
C THR A 251 -18.32 4.12 14.43
N THR A 252 -17.02 3.88 14.54
CA THR A 252 -16.17 3.37 13.46
C THR A 252 -14.88 2.76 14.00
N GLU A 253 -14.54 1.57 13.53
CA GLU A 253 -13.31 0.85 13.91
C GLU A 253 -12.05 1.54 13.37
N ARG A 254 -12.21 2.48 12.44
CA ARG A 254 -11.11 3.32 11.94
C ARG A 254 -10.41 4.07 13.08
N PHE A 255 -11.15 4.49 14.11
CA PHE A 255 -10.54 5.13 15.29
C PHE A 255 -9.69 4.14 16.08
N SER A 256 -10.17 2.92 16.31
CA SER A 256 -9.38 1.85 16.95
C SER A 256 -8.12 1.52 16.16
N LEU A 257 -8.22 1.45 14.83
CA LEU A 257 -7.08 1.20 13.96
C LEU A 257 -6.08 2.37 13.97
N ALA A 258 -6.56 3.61 13.97
CA ALA A 258 -5.71 4.80 14.10
C ALA A 258 -4.95 4.82 15.44
N ALA A 259 -5.64 4.53 16.55
CA ALA A 259 -4.99 4.41 17.85
C ALA A 259 -3.97 3.27 17.90
N THR A 260 -4.24 2.15 17.24
CA THR A 260 -3.28 1.03 17.10
C THR A 260 -2.00 1.46 16.36
N ILE A 261 -2.15 2.24 15.29
CA ILE A 261 -1.02 2.79 14.52
C ILE A 261 -0.22 3.78 15.39
N ILE A 262 -0.90 4.72 16.05
CA ILE A 262 -0.26 5.71 16.92
C ILE A 262 0.46 5.02 18.09
N ALA A 263 -0.16 4.02 18.72
CA ALA A 263 0.45 3.24 19.79
C ALA A 263 1.70 2.50 19.31
N ALA A 264 1.72 1.99 18.08
CA ALA A 264 2.93 1.40 17.50
C ALA A 264 4.05 2.43 17.35
N ILE A 265 3.74 3.63 16.82
CA ILE A 265 4.72 4.72 16.64
C ILE A 265 5.28 5.16 18.00
N VAL A 266 4.41 5.35 19.00
CA VAL A 266 4.78 5.77 20.36
C VAL A 266 5.63 4.70 21.04
N HIS A 267 5.22 3.42 20.95
CA HIS A 267 5.99 2.32 21.53
C HIS A 267 7.40 2.26 20.93
N GLU A 268 7.52 2.35 19.60
CA GLU A 268 8.81 2.30 18.93
C GLU A 268 9.69 3.51 19.23
N HIS A 269 9.10 4.71 19.33
CA HIS A 269 9.79 5.91 19.79
C HIS A 269 10.38 5.73 21.19
N ARG A 270 9.64 5.11 22.10
CA ARG A 270 10.11 4.82 23.47
C ARG A 270 11.24 3.80 23.48
N GLU A 271 11.11 2.70 22.74
CA GLU A 271 12.14 1.65 22.66
C GLU A 271 13.44 2.15 22.01
N ASN A 272 13.34 3.02 20.99
CA ASN A 272 14.50 3.52 20.24
C ASN A 272 15.14 4.79 20.85
N GLY A 273 14.77 5.17 22.07
CA GLY A 273 15.33 6.34 22.76
C GLY A 273 15.05 7.67 22.05
N GLY A 274 13.86 7.81 21.48
CA GLY A 274 13.40 9.06 20.87
C GLY A 274 13.74 9.23 19.38
N LYS A 275 14.38 8.24 18.74
CA LYS A 275 14.64 8.28 17.29
C LYS A 275 13.37 7.97 16.51
N LYS A 276 13.10 8.74 15.44
CA LYS A 276 11.95 8.53 14.54
C LYS A 276 12.04 7.12 13.95
N SER A 277 11.05 6.29 14.20
CA SER A 277 10.99 4.94 13.64
C SER A 277 9.54 4.47 13.55
N LEU A 278 9.05 4.49 12.31
CA LEU A 278 7.88 3.83 11.70
C LEU A 278 7.64 4.56 10.36
N ASN A 279 8.57 4.40 9.42
CA ASN A 279 8.47 5.03 8.09
C ASN A 279 7.30 4.47 7.25
N ASP A 280 6.66 3.39 7.72
CA ASP A 280 5.73 2.59 6.93
C ASP A 280 4.34 3.23 6.75
N VAL A 281 3.96 4.19 7.60
CA VAL A 281 2.65 4.86 7.48
C VAL A 281 2.68 5.95 6.40
N GLU A 282 3.83 6.59 6.19
CA GLU A 282 4.03 7.65 5.16
C GLU A 282 3.87 7.13 3.72
N HIS A 283 3.71 5.81 3.53
CA HIS A 283 3.56 5.18 2.23
C HIS A 283 2.12 5.00 1.77
N PHE A 284 1.15 5.13 2.66
CA PHE A 284 -0.26 5.00 2.33
C PHE A 284 -0.81 6.29 1.70
N VAL A 285 -1.74 6.15 0.76
CA VAL A 285 -2.41 7.29 0.14
C VAL A 285 -3.40 7.89 1.13
N ASP A 286 -3.31 9.17 1.43
CA ASP A 286 -4.18 9.83 2.40
C ASP A 286 -4.96 11.01 1.78
N TYR A 287 -5.82 11.59 2.60
CA TYR A 287 -6.51 12.85 2.32
C TYR A 287 -6.96 13.46 3.64
N ASP A 288 -7.24 14.76 3.65
CA ASP A 288 -7.80 15.44 4.82
C ASP A 288 -9.27 15.04 5.02
N TRP A 289 -9.48 13.98 5.79
CA TRP A 289 -10.79 13.40 6.06
C TRP A 289 -11.77 14.41 6.68
N ALA A 290 -11.29 15.25 7.59
CA ALA A 290 -12.05 16.29 8.26
C ALA A 290 -12.55 17.40 7.33
N LYS A 291 -11.90 17.59 6.17
CA LYS A 291 -12.29 18.59 5.14
C LYS A 291 -13.04 17.98 3.96
N GLY A 292 -12.84 16.70 3.67
CA GLY A 292 -13.40 16.06 2.49
C GLY A 292 -14.76 15.46 2.74
N THR A 293 -15.82 16.00 2.13
CA THR A 293 -17.03 15.26 1.67
C THR A 293 -18.00 16.20 0.93
N GLU A 294 -17.93 16.23 -0.40
CA GLU A 294 -18.92 16.95 -1.22
C GLU A 294 -20.26 16.19 -1.34
N TYR A 295 -20.40 15.00 -0.73
CA TYR A 295 -21.50 14.05 -0.99
C TYR A 295 -22.31 13.60 0.22
N LYS A 296 -22.04 14.08 1.44
CA LYS A 296 -22.78 13.68 2.67
C LYS A 296 -23.79 14.74 3.10
N SER A 297 -24.89 14.32 3.73
CA SER A 297 -25.86 15.25 4.34
C SER A 297 -25.25 15.96 5.55
N LYS A 298 -25.71 17.17 5.86
CA LYS A 298 -25.16 18.00 6.96
C LYS A 298 -25.23 17.31 8.34
N GLU A 299 -26.28 16.56 8.60
CA GLU A 299 -26.49 15.87 9.89
C GLU A 299 -25.50 14.73 10.10
N VAL A 300 -25.28 13.91 9.06
CA VAL A 300 -24.26 12.83 9.08
C VAL A 300 -22.87 13.43 9.28
N MET A 301 -22.59 14.56 8.62
CA MET A 301 -21.33 15.28 8.76
C MET A 301 -21.08 15.82 10.16
N MET A 302 -22.12 16.34 10.83
CA MET A 302 -22.00 16.85 12.19
C MET A 302 -21.70 15.72 13.17
N GLY A 303 -22.44 14.61 13.11
CA GLY A 303 -22.22 13.46 14.01
C GLY A 303 -20.85 12.81 13.83
N GLU A 304 -20.39 12.64 12.59
CA GLU A 304 -19.05 12.11 12.31
C GLU A 304 -17.93 13.05 12.79
N ARG A 305 -18.11 14.37 12.65
CA ARG A 305 -17.13 15.35 13.12
C ARG A 305 -17.07 15.43 14.65
N GLU A 306 -18.21 15.35 15.33
CA GLU A 306 -18.27 15.29 16.79
C GLU A 306 -17.55 14.04 17.31
N ALA A 307 -17.85 12.85 16.76
CA ALA A 307 -17.18 11.61 17.12
C ALA A 307 -15.67 11.66 16.83
N PHE A 308 -15.26 12.28 15.72
CA PHE A 308 -13.84 12.50 15.39
C PHE A 308 -13.13 13.32 16.47
N LEU A 309 -13.67 14.48 16.83
CA LEU A 309 -13.08 15.37 17.84
C LEU A 309 -13.06 14.72 19.23
N GLU A 310 -14.15 14.03 19.61
CA GLU A 310 -14.23 13.30 20.86
C GLU A 310 -13.21 12.16 20.91
N SER A 311 -13.06 11.38 19.83
CA SER A 311 -12.08 10.30 19.76
C SER A 311 -10.65 10.82 19.92
N LEU A 312 -10.31 11.94 19.28
CA LEU A 312 -8.99 12.57 19.40
C LEU A 312 -8.75 13.08 20.83
N SER A 313 -9.76 13.71 21.44
CA SER A 313 -9.70 14.20 22.82
C SER A 313 -9.51 13.06 23.82
N LEU A 314 -10.27 11.97 23.68
CA LEU A 314 -10.12 10.78 24.49
C LEU A 314 -8.74 10.17 24.30
N LEU A 315 -8.24 10.04 23.07
CA LEU A 315 -6.93 9.44 22.80
C LEU A 315 -5.79 10.21 23.48
N LYS A 316 -5.85 11.55 23.50
CA LYS A 316 -4.91 12.42 24.25
C LYS A 316 -4.91 12.19 25.76
N SER A 317 -6.00 11.68 26.32
CA SER A 317 -6.11 11.37 27.75
C SER A 317 -5.59 9.98 28.14
N THR A 318 -5.17 9.17 27.16
CA THR A 318 -4.69 7.80 27.39
C THR A 318 -3.17 7.71 27.53
N ARG A 319 -2.63 6.55 27.94
CA ARG A 319 -1.18 6.29 27.97
C ARG A 319 -0.49 6.34 26.60
N VAL A 320 -1.27 6.30 25.50
CA VAL A 320 -0.76 6.46 24.13
C VAL A 320 -0.21 7.87 23.92
N TYR A 321 -0.74 8.89 24.60
CA TYR A 321 -0.26 10.25 24.46
C TYR A 321 1.20 10.37 24.89
N GLU A 322 2.01 10.95 24.01
CA GLU A 322 3.44 11.16 24.18
C GLU A 322 3.76 12.61 23.85
N PRO A 323 4.12 13.47 24.82
CA PRO A 323 4.40 14.87 24.59
C PRO A 323 5.45 15.15 23.51
N ALA A 324 6.46 14.28 23.39
CA ALA A 324 7.48 14.39 22.34
C ALA A 324 6.91 14.16 20.92
N LEU A 325 5.71 13.58 20.82
CA LEU A 325 5.01 13.25 19.59
C LEU A 325 3.62 13.94 19.51
N ASP A 326 3.45 15.11 20.13
CA ASP A 326 2.16 15.84 20.14
C ASP A 326 1.58 16.10 18.73
N HIS A 327 2.45 16.22 17.72
CA HIS A 327 2.05 16.34 16.31
C HIS A 327 1.11 15.20 15.84
N LEU A 328 1.24 13.98 16.39
CA LEU A 328 0.38 12.83 16.07
C LEU A 328 -1.06 13.00 16.59
N PHE A 329 -1.29 13.94 17.50
CA PHE A 329 -2.57 14.20 18.14
C PHE A 329 -3.16 15.55 17.73
N THR A 330 -2.70 16.10 16.61
CA THR A 330 -3.32 17.27 15.99
C THR A 330 -4.54 16.84 15.16
N GLU A 331 -5.53 17.72 14.97
CA GLU A 331 -6.64 17.45 14.07
C GLU A 331 -6.14 17.16 12.65
N GLU A 332 -5.11 17.87 12.19
CA GLU A 332 -4.53 17.70 10.86
C GLU A 332 -3.95 16.30 10.66
N TYR A 333 -3.02 15.87 11.54
CA TYR A 333 -2.42 14.55 11.42
C TYR A 333 -3.46 13.43 11.59
N TYR A 334 -4.32 13.54 12.61
CA TYR A 334 -5.31 12.50 12.88
C TYR A 334 -6.33 12.39 11.75
N SER A 335 -6.74 13.52 11.16
CA SER A 335 -7.59 13.57 9.95
C SER A 335 -6.95 12.83 8.78
N HIS A 336 -5.68 13.14 8.48
CA HIS A 336 -4.93 12.49 7.41
C HIS A 336 -4.75 10.99 7.67
N LEU A 337 -4.49 10.57 8.91
CA LEU A 337 -4.39 9.16 9.29
C LEU A 337 -5.71 8.41 9.06
N ILE A 338 -6.85 9.00 9.42
CA ILE A 338 -8.16 8.41 9.15
C ILE A 338 -8.42 8.32 7.64
N GLY A 339 -8.06 9.36 6.88
CA GLY A 339 -8.11 9.33 5.42
C GLY A 339 -7.24 8.22 4.81
N ALA A 340 -6.04 8.01 5.36
CA ALA A 340 -5.16 6.91 4.97
C ALA A 340 -5.80 5.55 5.29
N ILE A 341 -6.40 5.37 6.47
CA ILE A 341 -7.11 4.15 6.82
C ILE A 341 -8.27 3.91 5.85
N GLU A 342 -9.07 4.93 5.54
CA GLU A 342 -10.23 4.80 4.67
C GLU A 342 -9.86 4.39 3.23
N ARG A 343 -8.73 4.88 2.71
CA ARG A 343 -8.27 4.58 1.35
C ARG A 343 -7.55 3.23 1.21
N ASN A 344 -6.91 2.74 2.28
CA ASN A 344 -5.93 1.65 2.16
C ASN A 344 -6.25 0.42 3.01
N SER A 345 -7.20 0.52 3.96
CA SER A 345 -7.58 -0.64 4.77
C SER A 345 -8.46 -1.61 4.01
N ALA A 346 -8.40 -2.88 4.40
CA ALA A 346 -9.21 -3.94 3.83
C ALA A 346 -9.68 -4.91 4.93
N VAL A 347 -10.92 -5.40 4.79
CA VAL A 347 -11.46 -6.45 5.65
C VAL A 347 -10.71 -7.75 5.39
N PHE A 348 -10.33 -8.49 6.42
CA PHE A 348 -9.69 -9.81 6.31
C PHE A 348 -10.28 -10.79 7.33
N GLU A 349 -10.04 -12.08 7.10
CA GLU A 349 -10.60 -13.14 7.92
C GLU A 349 -9.49 -14.05 8.48
N GLY A 350 -9.59 -14.37 9.76
CA GLY A 350 -8.86 -15.43 10.45
C GLY A 350 -9.73 -16.67 10.52
N ILE A 351 -9.56 -17.56 9.53
CA ILE A 351 -10.27 -18.83 9.48
C ILE A 351 -9.57 -19.84 10.42
N PRO A 352 -10.31 -20.53 11.29
CA PRO A 352 -9.76 -21.62 12.10
C PRO A 352 -9.18 -22.75 11.23
N ASP A 353 -8.24 -23.53 11.79
CA ASP A 353 -7.72 -24.68 11.07
C ASP A 353 -8.83 -25.68 10.72
N GLN A 354 -8.66 -26.44 9.64
CA GLN A 354 -9.66 -27.38 9.13
C GLN A 354 -10.12 -28.40 10.19
N LYS A 355 -9.20 -28.90 11.02
CA LYS A 355 -9.51 -29.87 12.07
C LYS A 355 -10.38 -29.24 13.16
N LEU A 356 -10.13 -27.97 13.49
CA LEU A 356 -10.99 -27.23 14.40
C LEU A 356 -12.35 -26.96 13.77
N TYR A 357 -12.39 -26.55 12.51
CA TYR A 357 -13.63 -26.30 11.78
C TYR A 357 -14.56 -27.52 11.86
N GLU A 358 -14.01 -28.70 11.59
CA GLU A 358 -14.71 -29.99 11.74
C GLU A 358 -15.10 -30.29 13.20
N LYS A 359 -14.22 -30.00 14.16
CA LYS A 359 -14.52 -30.17 15.59
C LYS A 359 -15.65 -29.27 16.06
N LEU A 360 -15.70 -28.01 15.61
CA LEU A 360 -16.77 -27.06 15.92
C LEU A 360 -18.10 -27.55 15.32
N HIS A 361 -18.10 -27.93 14.05
CA HIS A 361 -19.27 -28.52 13.39
C HIS A 361 -19.79 -29.74 14.17
N SER A 362 -18.92 -30.69 14.51
CA SER A 362 -19.33 -31.89 15.25
C SER A 362 -19.93 -31.61 16.63
N LYS A 363 -19.42 -30.59 17.35
CA LYS A 363 -19.87 -30.26 18.70
C LYS A 363 -21.12 -29.39 18.73
N LEU A 364 -21.18 -28.42 17.82
CA LEU A 364 -22.22 -27.39 17.83
C LEU A 364 -23.36 -27.69 16.88
N LYS A 365 -23.18 -28.66 15.97
CA LYS A 365 -24.15 -29.02 14.92
C LYS A 365 -24.56 -27.82 14.06
N ILE A 366 -23.62 -26.89 13.85
CA ILE A 366 -23.76 -25.74 12.96
C ILE A 366 -23.10 -26.14 11.64
N GLU A 367 -23.74 -25.87 10.50
CA GLU A 367 -23.13 -26.13 9.19
C GLU A 367 -21.77 -25.42 9.06
N LEU A 368 -20.81 -26.05 8.38
CA LEU A 368 -19.45 -25.53 8.29
C LEU A 368 -19.46 -24.09 7.73
N GLU A 369 -20.24 -23.85 6.69
CA GLU A 369 -20.35 -22.54 6.02
C GLU A 369 -20.93 -21.42 6.92
N ASP A 370 -21.64 -21.80 7.99
CA ASP A 370 -22.28 -20.87 8.93
C ASP A 370 -21.43 -20.57 10.17
N ILE A 371 -20.25 -21.18 10.31
CA ILE A 371 -19.35 -20.95 11.46
C ILE A 371 -18.71 -19.57 11.33
N PRO A 372 -18.98 -18.62 12.26
CA PRO A 372 -18.37 -17.30 12.23
C PRO A 372 -16.84 -17.42 12.34
N VAL A 373 -16.14 -16.74 11.43
CA VAL A 373 -14.67 -16.64 11.45
C VAL A 373 -14.25 -15.34 12.15
N ALA A 374 -13.00 -15.26 12.61
CA ALA A 374 -12.49 -13.99 13.11
C ALA A 374 -12.43 -13.02 11.92
N GLN A 375 -13.06 -11.85 12.01
CA GLN A 375 -13.02 -10.85 10.95
C GLN A 375 -12.39 -9.57 11.50
N GLY A 376 -11.58 -8.89 10.69
CA GLY A 376 -10.94 -7.65 11.10
C GLY A 376 -10.71 -6.69 9.96
N LEU A 377 -10.40 -5.45 10.32
CA LEU A 377 -9.97 -4.39 9.41
C LEU A 377 -8.45 -4.25 9.52
N GLY A 378 -7.73 -4.31 8.40
CA GLY A 378 -6.26 -4.26 8.40
C GLY A 378 -5.66 -3.35 7.33
N MET A 379 -4.47 -2.83 7.61
CA MET A 379 -3.63 -2.07 6.68
C MET A 379 -2.58 -2.98 6.06
N PHE A 380 -2.53 -3.03 4.74
CA PHE A 380 -1.66 -3.93 3.97
C PHE A 380 -0.78 -3.10 3.03
N GLN A 381 0.54 -3.21 3.15
CA GLN A 381 1.49 -2.30 2.53
C GLN A 381 1.60 -2.53 1.00
N LEU A 382 1.63 -3.79 0.57
CA LEU A 382 1.71 -4.14 -0.85
C LEU A 382 0.33 -4.13 -1.50
N HIS A 383 -0.69 -4.63 -0.79
CA HIS A 383 -2.06 -4.61 -1.29
C HIS A 383 -2.57 -3.18 -1.53
N SER A 384 -2.22 -2.20 -0.68
CA SER A 384 -2.59 -0.80 -0.87
C SER A 384 -1.98 -0.16 -2.13
N CYS A 385 -0.96 -0.79 -2.72
CA CYS A 385 -0.37 -0.35 -3.99
C CYS A 385 -1.11 -0.92 -5.23
N MET A 386 -2.15 -1.74 -5.06
CA MET A 386 -2.94 -2.24 -6.19
C MET A 386 -3.98 -1.22 -6.63
N ASN A 387 -3.93 -0.85 -7.91
CA ASN A 387 -4.89 0.08 -8.50
C ASN A 387 -6.17 -0.64 -8.93
N HIS A 388 -7.29 0.08 -8.88
CA HIS A 388 -8.58 -0.40 -9.33
C HIS A 388 -8.64 -0.51 -10.86
N SER A 389 -9.27 -1.59 -11.35
CA SER A 389 -9.71 -1.74 -12.74
C SER A 389 -11.09 -2.38 -12.75
N CYS A 390 -11.99 -1.87 -13.60
CA CYS A 390 -13.29 -2.50 -13.86
C CYS A 390 -13.17 -3.89 -14.52
N THR A 391 -11.98 -4.19 -15.06
CA THR A 391 -11.61 -5.50 -15.64
C THR A 391 -10.33 -5.98 -14.95
N PRO A 392 -10.42 -6.53 -13.73
CA PRO A 392 -9.24 -6.89 -12.95
C PRO A 392 -8.56 -8.12 -13.57
N ASN A 393 -7.23 -8.12 -13.53
CA ASN A 393 -6.38 -9.24 -13.93
C ASN A 393 -5.87 -10.09 -12.74
N ALA A 394 -6.24 -9.71 -11.53
CA ALA A 394 -5.99 -10.43 -10.30
C ALA A 394 -7.22 -10.34 -9.39
N ALA A 395 -7.54 -11.42 -8.68
CA ALA A 395 -8.62 -11.45 -7.72
C ALA A 395 -8.07 -11.63 -6.31
N ARG A 396 -8.64 -10.89 -5.36
CA ARG A 396 -8.37 -11.12 -3.95
C ARG A 396 -9.12 -12.37 -3.52
N ARG A 397 -8.37 -13.41 -3.20
CA ARG A 397 -8.87 -14.62 -2.56
C ARG A 397 -8.44 -14.56 -1.09
N VAL A 398 -9.38 -14.39 -0.17
CA VAL A 398 -9.10 -14.31 1.26
C VAL A 398 -8.76 -15.71 1.76
N TYR A 399 -7.47 -16.07 1.78
CA TYR A 399 -6.97 -17.31 2.40
C TYR A 399 -5.76 -17.02 3.29
N VAL A 400 -5.89 -17.23 4.60
CA VAL A 400 -4.75 -17.14 5.52
C VAL A 400 -4.16 -18.52 5.77
N SER A 401 -2.93 -18.72 5.33
CA SER A 401 -2.12 -19.91 5.64
C SER A 401 -1.59 -19.79 7.06
N LEU A 402 -2.00 -20.73 7.91
CA LEU A 402 -1.38 -21.04 9.18
C LEU A 402 0.12 -21.32 8.95
N ARG A 403 1.00 -20.47 9.47
CA ARG A 403 2.34 -20.92 9.86
C ARG A 403 2.55 -20.56 11.31
N TYR A 404 2.53 -21.60 12.14
CA TYR A 404 3.39 -21.65 13.31
C TYR A 404 4.82 -21.39 12.80
N ALA A 405 5.43 -20.28 13.18
CA ALA A 405 6.88 -20.23 13.20
C ALA A 405 7.34 -21.23 14.28
N PRO A 406 8.24 -22.17 13.99
CA PRO A 406 8.79 -23.09 14.99
C PRO A 406 9.57 -22.34 16.08
#